data_AF-A0AAU7ZHE5-F1
#
_entry.id   AF-A0AAU7ZHE5-F1
#
_cell.length_a   1.000
_cell.length_b   1.000
_cell.length_c   1.000
_cell.angle_alpha   90.00
_cell.angle_beta   90.00
_cell.angle_gamma   90.00
#
_symmetry.space_group_name_H-M   'P 1'
#
loop_
_entity.id
_entity.type
_entity.pdbx_description
1 polymer ?
#
loop_
_entity_poly.entity_id
_entity_poly.type
_entity_poly.pdbx_seq_one_letter_code
_entity_poly.pdbx_strand_id
1 'polypeptide(L)'
;MDEDFSFLEDYRHRVVVWRGTLLFPADVAVEAVGEFKHRDIRLLGIEVFGSGEDDEYERQYEACLDFSQKKYWDYSADELCEIAVEHIQSKNEFLFEFIEP
;
A
#
# COMPACT_ATOMS: atom_id res chain seq x y z
N MET A 1 6.16 17.73 0.77
CA MET A 1 5.08 16.73 0.73
C MET A 1 4.22 17.02 1.94
N ASP A 2 3.09 17.70 1.72
CA ASP A 2 2.03 17.83 2.71
C ASP A 2 0.96 16.79 2.35
N GLU A 3 1.33 15.52 2.41
CA GLU A 3 0.35 14.44 2.32
C GLU A 3 -0.43 14.43 3.62
N ASP A 4 -1.69 14.88 3.56
CA ASP A 4 -2.62 14.83 4.68
C ASP A 4 -2.92 13.37 5.02
N PHE A 5 -2.04 12.77 5.83
CA PHE A 5 -2.20 11.46 6.47
C PHE A 5 -2.93 11.60 7.81
N SER A 6 -3.84 12.56 7.96
CA SER A 6 -4.64 12.70 9.19
C SER A 6 -5.40 11.42 9.53
N PHE A 7 -5.82 10.64 8.54
CA PHE A 7 -6.42 9.32 8.76
C PHE A 7 -5.48 8.33 9.47
N LEU A 8 -4.15 8.51 9.36
CA LEU A 8 -3.16 7.68 10.07
C LEU A 8 -3.03 8.02 11.55
N GLU A 9 -3.61 9.10 12.06
CA GLU A 9 -3.52 9.42 13.49
C GLU A 9 -4.05 8.26 14.35
N ASP A 10 -5.14 7.63 13.91
CA ASP A 10 -5.74 6.46 14.57
C ASP A 10 -4.90 5.17 14.41
N TYR A 11 -4.10 5.10 13.34
CA TYR A 11 -3.29 3.92 12.99
C TYR A 11 -1.80 4.05 13.29
N ARG A 12 -1.36 5.18 13.85
CA ARG A 12 0.06 5.53 14.01
C ARG A 12 0.87 4.51 14.81
N HIS A 13 0.22 3.78 15.72
CA HIS A 13 0.84 2.74 16.54
C HIS A 13 1.03 1.40 15.81
N ARG A 14 0.48 1.26 14.59
CA ARG A 14 0.48 0.02 13.79
C ARG A 14 1.28 0.17 12.49
N VAL A 15 1.45 1.39 12.02
CA VAL A 15 2.28 1.69 10.84
C VAL A 15 3.75 1.56 11.22
N VAL A 16 4.50 0.83 10.40
CA VAL A 16 5.94 0.65 10.59
C VAL A 16 6.68 1.69 9.74
N VAL A 17 7.61 2.43 10.35
CA VAL A 17 8.52 3.32 9.61
C VAL A 17 9.77 2.54 9.27
N TRP A 18 10.01 2.28 7.99
CA TRP A 18 11.19 1.56 7.52
C TRP A 18 11.90 2.33 6.41
N ARG A 19 13.18 2.66 6.62
CA ARG A 19 14.01 3.42 5.65
C ARG A 19 13.37 4.73 5.13
N GLY A 20 12.56 5.39 5.95
CA GLY A 20 11.86 6.63 5.60
C GLY A 20 10.51 6.44 4.90
N THR A 21 10.10 5.19 4.69
CA THR A 21 8.81 4.78 4.13
C THR A 21 7.84 4.39 5.26
N LEU A 22 6.54 4.64 5.06
CA LEU A 22 5.46 4.07 5.87
C LEU A 22 5.00 2.72 5.29
N LEU A 23 4.99 1.70 6.15
CA LEU A 23 4.50 0.36 5.84
C LEU A 23 3.21 0.09 6.63
N PHE A 24 2.16 -0.26 5.90
CA PHE A 24 0.80 -0.40 6.41
C PHE A 24 0.42 -1.88 6.53
N PRO A 25 -0.07 -2.36 7.67
CA PRO A 25 -0.71 -3.67 7.73
C PRO A 25 -1.98 -3.67 6.85
N ALA A 26 -2.39 -4.86 6.40
CA ALA A 26 -3.41 -5.03 5.37
C ALA A 26 -4.73 -4.27 5.61
N ASP A 27 -5.24 -4.27 6.84
CA ASP A 27 -6.47 -3.55 7.18
C ASP A 27 -6.32 -2.02 7.10
N VAL A 28 -5.20 -1.49 7.60
CA VAL A 28 -4.88 -0.05 7.47
C VAL A 28 -4.62 0.31 6.00
N ALA A 29 -4.01 -0.59 5.24
CA ALA A 29 -3.80 -0.41 3.81
C ALA A 29 -5.12 -0.35 3.03
N VAL A 30 -6.11 -1.19 3.35
CA VAL A 30 -7.45 -1.11 2.76
C VAL A 30 -8.13 0.23 3.03
N GLU A 31 -8.04 0.74 4.26
CA GLU A 31 -8.59 2.06 4.57
C GLU A 31 -7.87 3.18 3.82
N ALA A 32 -6.54 3.10 3.73
CA ALA A 32 -5.73 4.05 2.96
C ALA A 32 -6.16 4.08 1.48
N VAL A 33 -6.42 2.93 0.85
CA VAL A 33 -6.95 2.86 -0.53
C VAL A 33 -8.29 3.60 -0.66
N GLY A 34 -9.17 3.48 0.34
CA GLY A 34 -10.44 4.21 0.39
C GLY A 34 -10.26 5.72 0.38
N GLU A 35 -9.30 6.24 1.16
CA GLU A 35 -8.96 7.66 1.21
C GLU A 35 -8.26 8.13 -0.08
N PHE A 36 -7.42 7.28 -0.68
CA PHE A 36 -6.71 7.56 -1.92
C PHE A 36 -7.61 7.54 -3.15
N LYS A 37 -8.85 7.04 -3.06
CA LYS A 37 -9.86 7.11 -4.13
C LYS A 37 -10.08 8.52 -4.70
N HIS A 38 -9.70 9.56 -3.95
CA HIS A 38 -9.83 10.96 -4.32
C HIS A 38 -8.53 11.64 -4.78
N ARG A 39 -7.41 10.93 -4.80
CA ARG A 39 -6.11 11.42 -5.27
C ARG A 39 -5.63 10.45 -6.35
N ASP A 40 -5.08 10.93 -7.47
CA ASP A 40 -4.60 10.10 -8.59
C ASP A 40 -3.33 9.31 -8.21
N ILE A 41 -3.42 8.50 -7.15
CA ILE A 41 -2.31 7.78 -6.53
C ILE A 41 -2.28 6.40 -7.15
N ARG A 42 -1.24 6.17 -7.95
CA ARG A 42 -0.94 4.84 -8.50
C ARG A 42 -0.32 4.01 -7.39
N LEU A 43 -1.11 3.14 -6.79
CA LEU A 43 -0.70 2.30 -5.68
C LEU A 43 0.37 1.30 -6.14
N LEU A 44 1.61 1.48 -5.66
CA LEU A 44 2.66 0.46 -5.69
C LEU A 44 2.64 -0.31 -4.36
N GLY A 45 1.77 -1.31 -4.25
CA GLY A 45 1.70 -2.17 -3.07
C GLY A 45 2.95 -3.06 -2.99
N ILE A 46 3.98 -2.63 -2.29
CA ILE A 46 5.17 -3.48 -2.07
C ILE A 46 4.87 -4.42 -0.93
N GLU A 47 4.90 -5.73 -1.23
CA GLU A 47 4.89 -6.74 -0.18
C GLU A 47 6.20 -6.70 0.58
N VAL A 48 6.06 -6.52 1.89
CA VAL A 48 7.17 -6.57 2.81
C VAL A 48 6.94 -7.73 3.80
N PHE A 49 7.87 -8.68 3.78
CA PHE A 49 7.94 -9.80 4.72
C PHE A 49 9.03 -9.50 5.75
N GLY A 50 8.73 -9.70 7.03
CA GLY A 50 9.77 -9.74 8.06
C GLY A 50 10.48 -11.09 7.99
N SER A 51 11.76 -11.10 7.62
CA SER A 51 12.59 -12.28 7.84
C SER A 51 12.91 -12.32 9.33
N GLY A 52 12.32 -13.25 10.07
CA GLY A 52 12.50 -13.34 11.52
C GLY A 52 13.97 -13.24 11.92
N GLU A 53 14.22 -12.39 12.93
CA GLU A 53 15.51 -11.94 13.49
C GLU A 53 16.06 -10.66 12.85
N ASP A 54 16.00 -9.58 13.65
CA ASP A 54 16.27 -8.17 13.33
C ASP A 54 15.24 -7.53 12.39
N ASP A 55 14.97 -6.22 12.57
CA ASP A 55 14.00 -5.39 11.84
C ASP A 55 14.37 -5.22 10.33
N GLU A 56 14.81 -6.29 9.68
CA GLU A 56 15.14 -6.39 8.28
C GLU A 56 13.91 -6.87 7.50
N TYR A 57 13.43 -5.96 6.67
CA TYR A 57 12.31 -6.14 5.78
C TYR A 57 12.85 -6.30 4.36
N GLU A 58 12.35 -7.30 3.61
CA GLU A 58 12.70 -7.47 2.19
C GLU A 58 11.55 -7.04 1.29
N ARG A 59 11.86 -6.34 0.19
CA ARG A 59 10.89 -5.90 -0.83
C ARG A 59 10.80 -6.92 -1.95
N GLN A 60 9.59 -7.43 -2.21
CA GLN A 60 9.33 -8.25 -3.40
C GLN A 60 8.66 -7.44 -4.51
N TYR A 61 9.48 -6.81 -5.36
CA TYR A 61 8.97 -5.97 -6.45
C TYR A 61 8.15 -6.74 -7.49
N GLU A 62 8.41 -8.04 -7.70
CA GLU A 62 7.67 -8.86 -8.68
C GLU A 62 6.21 -9.12 -8.28
N ALA A 63 5.93 -9.08 -6.97
CA ALA A 63 4.60 -9.28 -6.43
C ALA A 63 3.81 -7.97 -6.25
N CYS A 64 4.45 -6.84 -6.59
CA CYS A 64 3.88 -5.50 -6.48
C CYS A 64 2.74 -5.31 -7.49
N LEU A 65 1.64 -4.73 -7.01
CA LEU A 65 0.61 -4.21 -7.88
C LEU A 65 1.11 -2.90 -8.50
N ASP A 66 1.20 -2.83 -9.83
CA ASP A 66 1.69 -1.66 -10.56
C ASP A 66 0.66 -1.22 -11.60
N PHE A 67 -0.11 -0.20 -11.25
CA PHE A 67 -1.15 0.38 -12.10
C PHE A 67 -0.60 1.25 -13.25
N SER A 68 0.72 1.46 -13.35
CA SER A 68 1.32 2.10 -14.52
C SER A 68 1.32 1.18 -15.76
N GLN A 69 1.17 -0.14 -15.56
CA GLN A 69 1.14 -1.12 -16.64
C GLN A 69 -0.06 -0.90 -17.56
N LYS A 70 0.17 -1.04 -18.87
CA LYS A 70 -0.85 -0.82 -19.92
C LYS A 70 -2.16 -1.59 -19.71
N LYS A 71 -2.10 -2.76 -19.05
CA LYS A 71 -3.27 -3.60 -18.78
C LYS A 71 -4.31 -2.94 -17.87
N TYR A 72 -3.94 -1.86 -17.17
CA TYR A 72 -4.80 -1.13 -16.22
C TYR A 72 -5.29 0.23 -16.75
N TRP A 73 -4.86 0.66 -17.94
CA TRP A 73 -5.16 2.00 -18.45
C TRP A 73 -6.63 2.24 -18.77
N ASP A 74 -7.38 1.17 -19.02
CA ASP A 74 -8.81 1.24 -19.34
C ASP A 74 -9.72 1.15 -18.10
N TYR A 75 -9.15 0.94 -16.91
CA TYR A 75 -9.89 0.81 -15.65
C TYR A 75 -10.12 2.18 -15.03
N SER A 76 -11.33 2.39 -14.50
CA SER A 76 -11.66 3.55 -13.69
C SER A 76 -10.96 3.50 -12.33
N ALA A 77 -10.86 4.65 -11.65
CA ALA A 77 -10.29 4.74 -10.30
C ALA A 77 -11.00 3.79 -9.31
N ASP A 78 -12.32 3.65 -9.42
CA ASP A 78 -13.13 2.75 -8.59
C ASP A 78 -12.72 1.28 -8.80
N GLU A 79 -12.59 0.85 -10.06
CA GLU A 79 -12.16 -0.52 -10.38
C GLU A 79 -10.71 -0.78 -9.94
N LEU A 80 -9.82 0.21 -10.07
CA LEU A 80 -8.44 0.10 -9.58
C LEU A 80 -8.39 -0.04 -8.05
N CYS A 81 -9.24 0.69 -7.33
CA CYS A 81 -9.36 0.56 -5.87
C CYS A 81 -9.87 -0.83 -5.47
N GLU A 82 -10.88 -1.36 -6.17
CA GLU A 82 -11.38 -2.73 -5.93
C GLU A 82 -10.27 -3.77 -6.11
N ILE A 83 -9.51 -3.69 -7.21
CA ILE A 83 -8.37 -4.58 -7.47
C ILE A 83 -7.31 -4.46 -6.37
N ALA A 84 -7.02 -3.24 -5.91
CA ALA A 84 -6.05 -3.03 -4.83
C ALA A 84 -6.53 -3.63 -3.50
N VAL A 85 -7.79 -3.43 -3.13
CA VAL A 85 -8.38 -4.01 -1.92
C VAL A 85 -8.35 -5.54 -1.97
N GLU A 86 -8.76 -6.14 -3.09
CA GLU A 86 -8.70 -7.60 -3.27
C GLU A 86 -7.26 -8.12 -3.15
N HIS A 87 -6.31 -7.44 -3.77
CA HIS A 87 -4.90 -7.79 -3.67
C HIS A 87 -4.41 -7.75 -2.22
N ILE A 88 -4.66 -6.65 -1.50
CA ILE A 88 -4.25 -6.46 -0.10
C ILE A 88 -4.87 -7.53 0.80
N GLN A 89 -6.17 -7.78 0.64
CA GLN A 89 -6.90 -8.76 1.45
C GLN A 89 -6.44 -10.20 1.21
N SER A 90 -5.97 -10.53 -0.01
CA SER A 90 -5.38 -11.84 -0.31
C SER A 90 -4.03 -12.09 0.37
N LYS A 91 -3.49 -11.06 1.01
CA LYS A 91 -2.09 -10.89 1.43
C LYS A 91 -2.02 -10.31 2.86
N ASN A 92 -2.94 -10.75 3.73
CA ASN A 92 -3.19 -10.16 5.04
C ASN A 92 -2.02 -10.23 6.04
N GLU A 93 -1.04 -11.08 5.79
CA GLU A 93 0.17 -11.26 6.60
C GLU A 93 1.30 -10.29 6.20
N PHE A 94 1.13 -9.51 5.12
CA PHE A 94 2.13 -8.56 4.64
C PHE A 94 1.90 -7.14 5.12
N LEU A 95 2.99 -6.38 5.12
CA LEU A 95 2.94 -4.94 5.15
C LEU A 95 3.01 -4.40 3.71
N PHE A 96 2.33 -3.28 3.49
CA PHE A 96 2.19 -2.63 2.21
C PHE A 96 2.84 -1.26 2.26
N GLU A 97 3.66 -0.95 1.26
CA GLU A 97 4.08 0.42 0.98
C GLU A 97 3.08 1.05 0.00
N PHE A 98 2.85 2.37 0.10
CA PHE A 98 2.23 3.14 -0.97
C PHE A 98 3.26 4.17 -1.45
N ILE A 99 3.51 4.17 -2.76
CA ILE A 99 4.44 5.11 -3.39
C ILE A 99 3.62 5.98 -4.33
N GLU A 100 3.70 7.30 -4.16
CA GLU A 100 3.25 8.22 -5.21
C GLU A 100 4.22 8.13 -6.41
N PRO A 101 3.71 8.01 -7.66
CA PRO A 101 4.54 7.90 -8.85
C PRO A 101 5.44 9.12 -9.12
#